data_AF-A0A926B9Y7-F1
#
_entry.id   AF-A0A926B9Y7-F1
#
_cell.length_a   1.000
_cell.length_b   1.000
_cell.length_c   1.000
_cell.angle_alpha   90.00
_cell.angle_beta   90.00
_cell.angle_gamma   90.00
#
_symmetry.space_group_name_H-M   'P 1'
#
loop_
_entity.id
_entity.type
_entity.pdbx_description
1 polymer ?
#
loop_
_entity_poly.entity_id
_entity_poly.type
_entity_poly.pdbx_seq_one_letter_code
_entity_poly.pdbx_strand_id
1 'polypeptide(L)'
;TNQVRNFAQVTIAIANGDLSHKVTVGTDGEMQEWKETVNVMVDQLNAFAGELIRVSHEVVDDGRAGSWMQVPGTSGVWQKQIESVNALAAKAQPAAP
;
A
#
# COMPACT_ATOMS: atom_id res chain seq x y z
N THR A 1 -9.76 26.53 -12.20
CA THR A 1 -9.04 25.24 -12.29
C THR A 1 -9.59 24.25 -11.26
N ASN A 2 -10.62 23.47 -11.64
CA ASN A 2 -11.21 22.47 -10.74
C ASN A 2 -10.39 21.18 -10.66
N GLN A 3 -9.61 20.87 -11.71
CA GLN A 3 -8.78 19.69 -11.78
C GLN A 3 -7.69 19.71 -10.69
N VAL A 4 -6.81 20.73 -10.66
CA VAL A 4 -5.72 20.85 -9.67
C VAL A 4 -6.23 20.75 -8.21
N ARG A 5 -7.40 21.34 -7.91
CA ARG A 5 -7.99 21.25 -6.58
C ARG A 5 -8.39 19.81 -6.21
N ASN A 6 -8.90 19.04 -7.17
CA ASN A 6 -9.30 17.64 -6.96
C ASN A 6 -8.07 16.78 -6.63
N PHE A 7 -6.98 16.96 -7.37
CA PHE A 7 -5.70 16.30 -7.09
C PHE A 7 -5.17 16.66 -5.69
N ALA A 8 -5.17 17.94 -5.35
CA ALA A 8 -4.72 18.38 -4.03
C ALA A 8 -5.54 17.72 -2.89
N GLN A 9 -6.86 17.60 -3.06
CA GLN A 9 -7.72 16.93 -2.08
C GLN A 9 -7.37 15.44 -1.93
N VAL A 10 -7.15 14.73 -3.04
CA VAL A 10 -6.75 13.31 -3.01
C VAL A 10 -5.38 13.15 -2.36
N THR A 11 -4.40 13.98 -2.69
CA THR A 11 -3.06 13.90 -2.06
C THR A 11 -3.11 14.23 -0.57
N ILE A 12 -3.96 15.18 -0.14
CA ILE A 12 -4.18 15.47 1.29
C ILE A 12 -4.82 14.26 1.99
N ALA A 13 -5.81 13.61 1.37
CA ALA A 13 -6.43 12.40 1.92
C ALA A 13 -5.40 11.29 2.13
N ILE A 14 -4.57 11.01 1.12
CA ILE A 14 -3.47 10.04 1.19
C ILE A 14 -2.51 10.38 2.33
N ALA A 15 -2.11 11.64 2.47
CA ALA A 15 -1.21 12.07 3.55
C ALA A 15 -1.82 11.87 4.95
N ASN A 16 -3.15 11.92 5.06
CA ASN A 16 -3.89 11.62 6.30
C ASN A 16 -4.16 10.12 6.49
N GLY A 17 -3.67 9.26 5.60
CA GLY A 17 -3.90 7.81 5.64
C GLY A 17 -5.28 7.38 5.11
N ASP A 18 -6.05 8.29 4.51
CA ASP A 18 -7.31 7.97 3.85
C ASP A 18 -7.05 7.62 2.39
N LEU A 19 -6.95 6.32 2.15
CA LEU A 19 -6.68 5.73 0.83
C LEU A 19 -7.97 5.40 0.07
N SER A 20 -9.15 5.79 0.59
CA SER A 20 -10.43 5.54 -0.10
C SER A 20 -10.68 6.52 -1.28
N HIS A 21 -9.86 7.56 -1.39
CA HIS A 21 -10.03 8.62 -2.37
C HIS A 21 -9.19 8.41 -3.64
N LYS A 22 -9.86 8.58 -4.80
CA LYS A 22 -9.22 8.63 -6.12
C LYS A 22 -9.57 9.91 -6.85
N VAL A 23 -8.72 10.31 -7.79
CA VAL A 23 -9.01 11.41 -8.70
C VAL A 23 -10.06 10.95 -9.70
N THR A 24 -11.23 11.60 -9.70
CA THR A 24 -12.38 11.22 -10.55
C THR A 24 -12.72 12.25 -11.62
N VAL A 25 -12.23 13.49 -11.47
CA VAL A 25 -12.47 14.57 -12.43
C VAL A 25 -12.01 14.18 -13.85
N GLY A 26 -12.73 14.65 -14.86
CA GLY A 26 -12.36 14.50 -16.27
C GLY A 26 -11.10 15.29 -16.60
N THR A 27 -10.14 14.64 -17.25
CA THR A 27 -8.80 15.16 -17.58
C THR A 27 -8.36 14.60 -18.93
N ASP A 28 -7.52 15.37 -19.63
CA ASP A 28 -6.91 14.98 -20.89
C ASP A 28 -5.41 15.32 -20.88
N GLY A 29 -4.63 14.73 -21.79
CA GLY A 29 -3.19 15.00 -21.92
C GLY A 29 -2.40 14.73 -20.63
N GLU A 30 -1.50 15.64 -20.27
CA GLU A 30 -0.64 15.52 -19.08
C GLU A 30 -1.44 15.37 -17.77
N MET A 31 -2.63 15.99 -17.69
CA MET A 31 -3.48 15.86 -16.51
C MET A 31 -4.11 14.46 -16.38
N GLN A 32 -4.31 13.76 -17.50
CA GLN A 32 -4.80 12.38 -17.50
C GLN A 32 -3.70 11.42 -17.04
N GLU A 33 -2.48 11.58 -17.56
CA GLU A 33 -1.32 10.77 -17.13
C GLU A 33 -1.04 10.96 -15.63
N TRP A 34 -1.14 12.20 -15.14
CA TRP A 34 -1.01 12.47 -13.71
C TRP A 34 -2.13 11.81 -12.88
N LYS A 35 -3.38 11.86 -13.34
CA LYS A 35 -4.52 11.20 -12.68
C LYS A 35 -4.28 9.70 -12.55
N GLU A 36 -3.82 9.07 -13.63
CA GLU A 36 -3.49 7.64 -13.65
C GLU A 36 -2.38 7.33 -12.66
N THR A 37 -1.30 8.11 -12.66
CA THR A 37 -0.18 7.94 -11.73
C THR A 37 -0.62 8.04 -10.27
N VAL A 38 -1.44 9.05 -9.92
CA VAL A 38 -1.96 9.22 -8.55
C VAL A 38 -2.89 8.07 -8.17
N ASN A 39 -3.78 7.64 -9.06
CA ASN A 39 -4.70 6.54 -8.77
C ASN A 39 -3.97 5.20 -8.59
N VAL A 40 -2.93 4.94 -9.39
CA VAL A 40 -2.07 3.75 -9.22
C VAL A 40 -1.34 3.80 -7.87
N MET A 41 -0.85 4.98 -7.45
CA MET A 41 -0.24 5.15 -6.13
C MET A 41 -1.23 4.83 -4.99
N VAL A 42 -2.48 5.30 -5.09
CA VAL A 42 -3.54 4.99 -4.11
C VAL A 42 -3.81 3.49 -4.04
N ASP A 43 -3.89 2.81 -5.19
CA ASP A 43 -4.14 1.38 -5.26
C ASP A 43 -3.02 0.56 -4.60
N GLN A 44 -1.77 0.91 -4.88
CA GLN A 44 -0.60 0.26 -4.28
C GLN A 44 -0.56 0.45 -2.76
N LEU A 45 -0.87 1.66 -2.27
CA LEU A 45 -0.92 1.93 -0.84
C LEU A 45 -2.04 1.13 -0.14
N ASN A 46 -3.22 1.02 -0.75
CA ASN A 46 -4.32 0.22 -0.21
C ASN A 46 -3.95 -1.26 -0.11
N ALA A 47 -3.37 -1.82 -1.17
CA ALA A 47 -2.95 -3.21 -1.19
C ALA A 47 -1.91 -3.49 -0.11
N PHE A 48 -0.93 -2.60 0.06
CA PHE A 48 0.08 -2.72 1.09
C PHE A 48 -0.49 -2.61 2.51
N ALA A 49 -1.38 -1.65 2.76
CA ALA A 49 -2.02 -1.49 4.07
C ALA A 49 -2.87 -2.72 4.45
N GLY A 50 -3.65 -3.26 3.50
CA GLY A 50 -4.44 -4.47 3.73
C GLY A 50 -3.57 -5.69 4.05
N GLU A 51 -2.45 -5.82 3.34
CA GLU A 51 -1.52 -6.93 3.55
C GLU A 51 -0.77 -6.81 4.89
N LEU A 52 -0.38 -5.59 5.28
CA LEU A 52 0.18 -5.33 6.62
C LEU A 52 -0.78 -5.75 7.74
N ILE A 53 -2.08 -5.42 7.61
CA ILE A 53 -3.11 -5.81 8.57
C ILE A 53 -3.24 -7.34 8.61
N ARG A 54 -3.33 -8.01 7.45
CA ARG A 54 -3.41 -9.47 7.36
C ARG A 54 -2.23 -10.15 8.08
N VAL A 55 -1.00 -9.74 7.76
CA VAL A 55 0.21 -10.31 8.36
C VAL A 55 0.28 -10.04 9.86
N SER A 56 -0.16 -8.86 10.31
CA SER A 56 -0.22 -8.54 11.74
C SER A 56 -1.16 -9.48 12.50
N HIS A 57 -2.32 -9.82 11.92
CA HIS A 57 -3.24 -10.79 12.51
C HIS A 57 -2.65 -12.21 12.56
N GLU A 58 -2.07 -12.70 11.46
CA GLU A 58 -1.49 -14.05 11.41
C GLU A 58 -0.35 -14.24 12.41
N VAL A 59 0.50 -13.23 12.58
CA VAL A 59 1.59 -13.28 13.57
C VAL A 59 1.07 -13.32 15.01
N VAL A 60 -0.04 -12.63 15.30
CA VAL A 60 -0.64 -12.57 16.64
C VAL A 60 -1.42 -13.84 16.97
N ASP A 61 -2.23 -14.32 16.03
CA ASP A 61 -3.18 -15.42 16.27
C ASP A 61 -2.48 -16.80 16.22
N ASP A 62 -1.57 -17.00 15.26
CA ASP A 62 -0.95 -18.31 15.03
C ASP A 62 0.49 -18.42 15.57
N GLY A 63 1.08 -17.32 16.04
CA GLY A 63 2.50 -17.27 16.46
C GLY A 63 3.46 -17.69 15.33
N ARG A 64 2.98 -17.72 14.09
CA ARG A 64 3.67 -18.14 12.88
C ARG A 64 3.20 -17.23 11.76
N ALA A 65 4.13 -16.52 11.14
CA ALA A 65 3.87 -15.94 9.83
C ALA A 65 3.83 -17.10 8.81
N GLY A 66 2.70 -17.77 8.70
CA GLY A 66 2.51 -18.90 7.79
C GLY A 66 2.54 -18.49 6.31
N SER A 67 2.31 -17.20 6.04
CA SER A 67 2.17 -16.65 4.69
C SER A 67 3.08 -15.43 4.52
N TRP A 68 4.18 -15.61 3.79
CA TRP A 68 5.07 -14.52 3.39
C TRP A 68 4.27 -13.36 2.78
N MET A 69 4.54 -12.14 3.21
CA MET A 69 3.94 -10.94 2.64
C MET A 69 4.33 -10.85 1.16
N GLN A 70 3.35 -10.86 0.27
CA GLN A 70 3.57 -10.76 -1.17
C GLN A 70 2.56 -9.81 -1.80
N VAL A 71 2.99 -8.57 -2.05
CA VAL A 71 2.16 -7.55 -2.71
C VAL A 71 2.67 -7.37 -4.15
N PRO A 72 1.87 -7.69 -5.17
CA PRO A 72 2.26 -7.48 -6.56
C PRO A 72 2.51 -6.01 -6.89
N GLY A 73 3.52 -5.73 -7.71
CA GLY A 73 3.77 -4.38 -8.23
C GLY A 73 4.51 -3.42 -7.28
N THR A 74 5.07 -3.91 -6.18
CA THR A 74 5.88 -3.08 -5.26
C THR A 74 7.30 -2.88 -5.77
N SER A 75 7.88 -1.72 -5.43
CA SER A 75 9.28 -1.39 -5.73
C SER A 75 9.85 -0.37 -4.73
N GLY A 76 11.16 -0.17 -4.73
CA GLY A 76 11.82 0.87 -3.93
C GLY A 76 11.68 0.68 -2.41
N VAL A 77 11.29 1.74 -1.69
CA VAL A 77 11.11 1.71 -0.23
C VAL A 77 10.04 0.70 0.19
N TRP A 78 9.01 0.51 -0.63
CA TRP A 78 7.90 -0.40 -0.36
C TRP A 78 8.35 -1.86 -0.36
N GLN A 79 9.16 -2.24 -1.35
CA GLN A 79 9.78 -3.56 -1.40
C GLN A 79 10.60 -3.83 -0.12
N LYS A 80 11.38 -2.84 0.33
CA LYS A 80 12.22 -2.97 1.54
C LYS A 80 11.39 -3.15 2.82
N GLN A 81 10.22 -2.52 2.91
CA GLN A 81 9.34 -2.70 4.08
C GLN A 81 8.71 -4.11 4.10
N ILE A 82 8.26 -4.61 2.93
CA ILE A 82 7.79 -5.99 2.78
C ILE A 82 8.88 -6.98 3.21
N GLU A 83 10.10 -6.80 2.69
CA GLU A 83 11.26 -7.61 3.06
C GLU A 83 11.57 -7.54 4.55
N SER A 84 11.47 -6.36 5.17
CA SER A 84 11.72 -6.19 6.60
C SER A 84 10.67 -6.88 7.46
N VAL A 85 9.39 -6.82 7.10
CA VAL A 85 8.32 -7.52 7.80
C VAL A 85 8.50 -9.03 7.65
N ASN A 86 8.79 -9.51 6.44
CA ASN A 86 9.09 -10.92 6.17
C ASN A 86 10.30 -11.42 6.99
N ALA A 87 11.33 -10.60 7.16
CA ALA A 87 12.48 -10.95 7.98
C ALA A 87 12.16 -11.03 9.48
N LEU A 88 11.23 -10.21 9.99
CA LEU A 88 10.75 -10.31 11.38
C LEU A 88 9.88 -11.55 11.58
N ALA A 89 8.98 -11.81 10.63
CA ALA A 89 8.15 -13.00 10.55
C ALA A 89 8.97 -14.30 10.59
N ALA A 90 10.04 -14.38 9.79
CA ALA A 90 10.93 -15.54 9.75
C ALA A 90 11.63 -15.80 11.11
N LYS A 91 11.94 -14.75 11.88
CA LYS A 91 12.57 -14.87 13.21
C LYS A 91 11.60 -15.30 14.30
N ALA A 92 10.30 -15.03 14.12
CA ALA A 92 9.27 -15.38 15.09
C ALA A 92 8.81 -16.85 14.99
N GLN A 93 9.16 -17.54 13.90
CA GLN A 93 8.79 -18.94 13.71
C GLN A 93 9.51 -19.83 14.76
N PRO A 94 8.79 -20.68 15.52
CA PRO A 94 9.44 -21.57 16.47
C PRO A 94 10.38 -22.51 15.73
N ALA A 95 11.59 -22.71 16.28
CA ALA A 95 12.54 -23.68 15.76
C ALA A 95 11.82 -25.02 15.56
N ALA A 96 11.84 -25.56 14.34
CA ALA A 96 11.31 -26.88 14.07
C ALA A 96 11.97 -27.89 15.03
N PRO A 97 11.19 -28.84 15.60
CA PRO A 97 11.69 -29.81 16.57
C PRO A 97 12.81 -30.69 15.99
#